data_AF-A0A537REV8-F1
#
_entry.id   AF-A0A537REV8-F1
#
_cell.length_a   1.000
_cell.length_b   1.000
_cell.length_c   1.000
_cell.angle_alpha   90.00
_cell.angle_beta   90.00
_cell.angle_gamma   90.00
#
_symmetry.space_group_name_H-M   'P 1'
#
loop_
_entity.id
_entity.type
_entity.pdbx_description
1 polymer ?
#
loop_
_entity_poly.entity_id
_entity_poly.type
_entity_poly.pdbx_seq_one_letter_code
_entity_poly.pdbx_strand_id
1 'polypeptide(L)'
;HLLHQASEWQGELWGKSDQVDHNRQIGVGADNSRKGQRRELKAPGTHYEYNDVRVNLLALCLLRRFGRALPDVLRERVMDPIGASKTWQWHGYRTSWTEVKGQRVQSVSGGSHWGGGMLIGARDQARLGLLVARGGRWGDRQILPAAWIKDMFTPSPTNASYGYLWWLNQGATRRPSAPATSVFALGAGSNIIWIDPDHDLVTVLRWIDGTAVGGFIERLMAAVG
;
A
#
# COMPACT_ATOMS: atom_id res chain seq x y z
N HIS A 1 -2.09 -14.35 1.19
CA HIS A 1 -2.14 -13.82 2.58
C HIS A 1 -1.41 -12.49 2.76
N LEU A 2 -0.14 -12.37 2.33
CA LEU A 2 0.65 -11.13 2.52
C LEU A 2 0.00 -9.88 1.90
N LEU A 3 -0.57 -10.01 0.70
CA LEU A 3 -1.22 -8.89 0.00
C LEU A 3 -2.51 -8.41 0.67
N HIS A 4 -3.15 -9.27 1.46
CA HIS A 4 -4.39 -8.97 2.18
C HIS A 4 -4.15 -8.49 3.61
N GLN A 5 -2.90 -8.25 4.02
CA GLN A 5 -2.58 -7.97 5.42
C GLN A 5 -3.16 -9.03 6.35
N ALA A 6 -2.99 -10.31 5.99
CA ALA A 6 -3.61 -11.46 6.66
C ALA A 6 -2.64 -12.64 6.90
N SER A 7 -1.34 -12.40 7.09
CA SER A 7 -0.35 -13.49 7.11
C SER A 7 -0.18 -14.21 8.43
N GLU A 8 -0.49 -13.59 9.57
CA GLU A 8 -0.21 -14.15 10.91
C GLU A 8 1.27 -14.55 11.09
N TRP A 9 2.18 -13.80 10.46
CA TRP A 9 3.61 -14.12 10.51
C TRP A 9 4.20 -13.73 11.86
N GLN A 10 5.15 -14.53 12.35
CA GLN A 10 5.86 -14.27 13.59
C GLN A 10 7.37 -14.11 13.39
N GLY A 11 7.97 -13.25 14.20
CA GLY A 11 9.40 -13.06 14.27
C GLY A 11 9.85 -11.59 14.31
N GLU A 12 11.12 -11.39 13.99
CA GLU A 12 11.74 -10.07 13.93
C GLU A 12 12.41 -9.86 12.58
N LEU A 13 12.15 -8.70 11.97
CA LEU A 13 12.89 -8.23 10.79
C LEU A 13 13.60 -6.93 11.12
N TRP A 14 14.92 -6.93 11.01
CA TRP A 14 15.75 -5.72 11.09
C TRP A 14 15.57 -4.90 12.38
N GLY A 15 15.44 -5.56 13.53
CA GLY A 15 15.17 -4.89 14.81
C GLY A 15 13.70 -4.49 14.99
N LYS A 16 12.78 -5.01 14.18
CA LYS A 16 11.33 -4.75 14.26
C LYS A 16 10.60 -6.07 14.51
N SER A 17 10.13 -6.25 15.74
CA SER A 17 9.33 -7.41 16.13
C SER A 17 7.89 -7.29 15.61
N ASP A 18 7.31 -8.45 15.31
CA ASP A 18 5.90 -8.73 15.11
C ASP A 18 4.95 -8.33 16.25
N GLN A 19 5.44 -7.84 17.40
CA GLN A 19 4.60 -7.41 18.52
C GLN A 19 3.49 -6.43 18.11
N VAL A 20 3.73 -5.56 17.13
CA VAL A 20 2.69 -4.63 16.65
C VAL A 20 1.48 -5.34 16.02
N ASP A 21 1.66 -6.57 15.53
CA ASP A 21 0.65 -7.41 14.89
C ASP A 21 -0.12 -8.31 15.89
N HIS A 22 0.48 -8.57 17.05
CA HIS A 22 -0.03 -9.55 18.02
C HIS A 22 -0.35 -8.97 19.39
N ASN A 23 0.23 -7.83 19.75
CA ASN A 23 0.07 -7.20 21.06
C ASN A 23 -0.71 -5.89 20.97
N ARG A 24 -1.35 -5.61 19.83
CA ARG A 24 -2.15 -4.42 19.59
C ARG A 24 -3.27 -4.76 18.62
N GLN A 25 -4.35 -3.99 18.69
CA GLN A 25 -5.37 -3.97 17.66
C GLN A 25 -5.14 -2.72 16.82
N ILE A 26 -4.92 -2.90 15.52
CA ILE A 26 -4.75 -1.81 14.55
C ILE A 26 -5.82 -2.04 13.45
N GLY A 27 -6.01 -1.07 12.55
CA GLY A 27 -6.97 -1.19 11.46
C GLY A 27 -8.41 -0.85 11.86
N VAL A 28 -9.37 -1.48 11.17
CA VAL A 28 -10.79 -1.08 11.20
C VAL A 28 -11.39 -1.36 12.58
N GLY A 29 -11.94 -0.32 13.22
CA GLY A 29 -12.55 -0.43 14.55
C GLY A 29 -11.53 -0.61 15.69
N ALA A 30 -10.25 -0.36 15.45
CA ALA A 30 -9.22 -0.44 16.48
C ALA A 30 -9.35 0.70 17.50
N ASP A 31 -9.41 0.35 18.78
CA ASP A 31 -9.45 1.27 19.92
C ASP A 31 -8.16 1.24 20.76
N ASN A 32 -7.22 0.35 20.43
CA ASN A 32 -5.99 0.07 21.17
C ASN A 32 -6.17 -0.40 22.63
N SER A 33 -7.37 -0.83 23.02
CA SER A 33 -7.70 -1.26 24.39
C SER A 33 -6.81 -2.42 24.88
N ARG A 34 -6.35 -3.29 23.98
CA ARG A 34 -5.51 -4.47 24.30
C ARG A 34 -4.00 -4.24 24.14
N LYS A 35 -3.54 -2.99 24.06
CA LYS A 35 -2.11 -2.71 23.86
C LYS A 35 -1.25 -3.39 24.93
N GLY A 36 -0.25 -4.15 24.50
CA GLY A 36 0.65 -4.93 25.36
C GLY A 36 0.19 -6.37 25.61
N GLN A 37 -1.06 -6.71 25.34
CA GLN A 37 -1.60 -8.05 25.56
C GLN A 37 -1.51 -8.88 24.28
N ARG A 38 -0.75 -9.98 24.32
CA ARG A 38 -0.60 -10.87 23.17
C ARG A 38 -1.92 -11.61 22.90
N ARG A 39 -2.46 -11.50 21.69
CA ARG A 39 -3.61 -12.28 21.24
C ARG A 39 -3.19 -13.70 20.85
N GLU A 40 -4.16 -14.60 20.84
CA GLU A 40 -4.02 -15.90 20.19
C GLU A 40 -3.87 -15.72 18.67
N LEU A 41 -2.97 -16.50 18.08
CA LEU A 41 -2.80 -16.54 16.64
C LEU A 41 -3.97 -17.25 15.97
N LYS A 42 -4.28 -16.81 14.75
CA LYS A 42 -5.26 -17.47 13.90
C LYS A 42 -4.56 -18.14 12.73
N ALA A 43 -5.30 -18.93 11.94
CA ALA A 43 -4.76 -19.48 10.71
C ALA A 43 -4.44 -18.35 9.71
N PRO A 44 -3.32 -18.41 8.97
CA PRO A 44 -3.02 -17.45 7.92
C PRO A 44 -4.18 -17.30 6.93
N GLY A 45 -4.53 -16.06 6.60
CA GLY A 45 -5.66 -15.71 5.75
C GLY A 45 -6.99 -15.54 6.47
N THR A 46 -7.07 -15.79 7.78
CA THR A 46 -8.33 -15.69 8.55
C THR A 46 -8.42 -14.47 9.47
N HIS A 47 -7.36 -13.66 9.55
CA HIS A 47 -7.33 -12.47 10.38
C HIS A 47 -6.64 -11.30 9.68
N TYR A 48 -7.42 -10.23 9.44
CA TYR A 48 -6.91 -8.96 8.93
C TYR A 48 -6.30 -8.14 10.07
N GLU A 49 -5.12 -7.57 9.82
CA GLU A 49 -4.51 -6.57 10.70
C GLU A 49 -3.59 -5.66 9.86
N TYR A 50 -3.82 -4.34 9.88
CA TYR A 50 -3.07 -3.41 9.04
C TYR A 50 -1.80 -2.95 9.76
N ASN A 51 -0.63 -3.42 9.32
CA ASN A 51 0.63 -3.02 9.91
C ASN A 51 1.82 -3.13 8.94
N ASP A 52 2.91 -2.46 9.31
CA ASP A 52 4.14 -2.39 8.53
C ASP A 52 4.94 -3.70 8.56
N VAL A 53 4.82 -4.51 9.63
CA VAL A 53 5.61 -5.75 9.77
C VAL A 53 5.23 -6.79 8.73
N ARG A 54 3.93 -6.94 8.45
CA ARG A 54 3.43 -7.81 7.36
C ARG A 54 3.94 -7.35 5.99
N VAL A 55 4.03 -6.04 5.75
CA VAL A 55 4.59 -5.48 4.51
C VAL A 55 6.10 -5.67 4.43
N ASN A 56 6.82 -5.55 5.54
CA ASN A 56 8.26 -5.80 5.62
C ASN A 56 8.61 -7.23 5.18
N LEU A 57 7.83 -8.22 5.63
CA LEU A 57 8.00 -9.60 5.20
C LEU A 57 7.75 -9.75 3.70
N LEU A 58 6.68 -9.17 3.17
CA LEU A 58 6.41 -9.18 1.73
C LEU A 58 7.57 -8.59 0.93
N ALA A 59 8.11 -7.45 1.37
CA ALA A 59 9.24 -6.82 0.72
C ALA A 59 10.50 -7.70 0.76
N LEU A 60 10.79 -8.35 1.88
CA LEU A 60 11.91 -9.30 1.97
C LEU A 60 11.71 -10.50 1.03
N CYS A 61 10.52 -11.08 0.99
CA CYS A 61 10.19 -12.18 0.07
C CYS A 61 10.38 -11.78 -1.39
N LEU A 62 9.89 -10.59 -1.78
CA LEU A 62 10.04 -10.07 -3.13
C LEU A 62 11.52 -9.80 -3.46
N LEU A 63 12.27 -9.19 -2.55
CA LEU A 63 13.70 -8.93 -2.72
C LEU A 63 14.46 -10.25 -2.95
N ARG A 64 14.19 -11.28 -2.15
CA ARG A 64 14.77 -12.61 -2.32
C ARG A 64 14.38 -13.24 -3.66
N ARG A 65 13.11 -13.10 -4.07
CA ARG A 65 12.58 -13.65 -5.33
C ARG A 65 13.22 -13.02 -6.56
N PHE A 66 13.42 -11.70 -6.56
CA PHE A 66 14.09 -10.98 -7.65
C PHE A 66 15.61 -11.11 -7.59
N GLY A 67 16.17 -11.34 -6.40
CA GLY A 67 17.60 -11.49 -6.21
C GLY A 67 18.37 -10.16 -6.34
N ARG A 68 17.70 -9.01 -6.19
CA ARG A 68 18.28 -7.66 -6.29
C ARG A 68 17.40 -6.64 -5.57
N ALA A 69 17.88 -5.40 -5.45
CA ALA A 69 17.16 -4.33 -4.76
C ALA A 69 15.81 -4.04 -5.41
N LEU A 70 14.74 -3.97 -4.59
CA LEU A 70 13.39 -3.65 -5.07
C LEU A 70 13.26 -2.27 -5.71
N PRO A 71 13.96 -1.21 -5.27
CA PRO A 71 13.98 0.06 -5.99
C PRO A 71 14.42 -0.11 -7.45
N ASP A 72 15.41 -0.96 -7.72
CA ASP A 72 15.86 -1.18 -9.11
C ASP A 72 14.81 -1.95 -9.91
N VAL A 73 14.14 -2.92 -9.30
CA VAL A 73 13.04 -3.66 -9.96
C VAL A 73 11.89 -2.72 -10.29
N LEU A 74 11.47 -1.89 -9.33
CA LEU A 74 10.39 -0.93 -9.50
C LEU A 74 10.73 0.13 -10.56
N ARG A 75 11.99 0.60 -10.56
CA ARG A 75 12.51 1.52 -11.57
C ARG A 75 12.40 0.94 -12.97
N GLU A 76 13.03 -0.20 -13.20
CA GLU A 76 13.11 -0.85 -14.51
C GLU A 76 11.72 -1.26 -15.03
N ARG A 77 10.90 -1.86 -14.18
CA ARG A 77 9.67 -2.53 -14.62
C ARG A 77 8.44 -1.64 -14.64
N VAL A 78 8.44 -0.54 -13.88
CA VAL A 78 7.25 0.30 -13.72
C VAL A 78 7.57 1.77 -13.92
N MET A 79 8.44 2.35 -13.10
CA MET A 79 8.62 3.80 -13.02
C MET A 79 9.24 4.38 -14.30
N ASP A 80 10.23 3.72 -14.87
CA ASP A 80 10.83 4.14 -16.14
C ASP A 80 9.83 3.97 -17.31
N PRO A 81 9.14 2.82 -17.47
CA PRO A 81 8.10 2.67 -18.50
C PRO A 81 6.95 3.69 -18.46
N ILE A 82 6.55 4.17 -17.27
CA ILE A 82 5.51 5.21 -17.15
C ILE A 82 6.06 6.64 -17.23
N GLY A 83 7.36 6.80 -17.49
CA GLY A 83 8.01 8.10 -17.59
C GLY A 83 8.03 8.88 -16.27
N ALA A 84 8.14 8.18 -15.14
CA ALA A 84 8.36 8.83 -13.85
C ALA A 84 9.74 9.50 -13.82
N SER A 85 9.88 10.52 -12.98
CA SER A 85 11.16 11.21 -12.83
C SER A 85 12.23 10.31 -12.21
N LYS A 86 13.48 10.75 -12.23
CA LYS A 86 14.59 10.06 -11.54
C LYS A 86 14.76 10.52 -10.08
N THR A 87 13.93 11.43 -9.58
CA THR A 87 14.09 12.04 -8.25
C THR A 87 13.40 11.25 -7.14
N TRP A 88 12.52 10.31 -7.47
CA TRP A 88 11.95 9.44 -6.45
C TRP A 88 12.99 8.50 -5.86
N GLN A 89 12.86 8.22 -4.57
CA GLN A 89 13.75 7.35 -3.82
C GLN A 89 12.92 6.48 -2.89
N TRP A 90 13.29 5.21 -2.75
CA TRP A 90 12.64 4.30 -1.81
C TRP A 90 13.68 3.80 -0.82
N HIS A 91 13.55 4.25 0.43
CA HIS A 91 14.48 3.89 1.50
C HIS A 91 13.85 2.82 2.40
N GLY A 92 14.66 1.83 2.76
CA GLY A 92 14.36 0.97 3.89
C GLY A 92 14.81 1.61 5.20
N TYR A 93 14.50 0.96 6.32
CA TYR A 93 15.05 1.33 7.62
C TYR A 93 16.58 1.28 7.61
N ARG A 94 17.23 2.06 8.49
CA ARG A 94 18.69 2.03 8.68
C ARG A 94 19.26 0.62 8.87
N THR A 95 18.50 -0.27 9.51
CA THR A 95 18.86 -1.65 9.84
C THR A 95 18.42 -2.69 8.80
N SER A 96 17.70 -2.28 7.74
CA SER A 96 17.04 -3.19 6.79
C SER A 96 17.96 -3.81 5.74
N TRP A 97 19.19 -4.14 6.12
CA TRP A 97 20.18 -4.75 5.24
C TRP A 97 20.11 -6.27 5.32
N THR A 98 20.25 -6.94 4.19
CA THR A 98 20.33 -8.40 4.11
C THR A 98 21.26 -8.81 2.96
N GLU A 99 21.77 -10.04 3.00
CA GLU A 99 22.61 -10.57 1.93
C GLU A 99 21.77 -11.35 0.93
N VAL A 100 21.86 -11.01 -0.36
CA VAL A 100 21.21 -11.71 -1.47
C VAL A 100 22.22 -11.93 -2.58
N LYS A 101 22.41 -13.20 -2.94
CA LYS A 101 23.40 -13.62 -3.95
C LYS A 101 24.80 -13.03 -3.71
N GLY A 102 25.25 -13.05 -2.46
CA GLY A 102 26.56 -12.51 -2.06
C GLY A 102 26.66 -10.97 -2.05
N GLN A 103 25.55 -10.26 -2.30
CA GLN A 103 25.51 -8.80 -2.24
C GLN A 103 24.73 -8.33 -1.03
N ARG A 104 25.27 -7.30 -0.35
CA ARG A 104 24.56 -6.62 0.74
C ARG A 104 23.57 -5.62 0.14
N VAL A 105 22.28 -5.89 0.29
CA VAL A 105 21.19 -5.12 -0.29
C VAL A 105 20.26 -4.62 0.81
N GLN A 106 19.80 -3.37 0.70
CA GLN A 106 18.78 -2.85 1.59
C GLN A 106 17.39 -3.31 1.12
N SER A 107 16.66 -4.01 1.98
CA SER A 107 15.25 -4.28 1.77
C SER A 107 14.45 -3.04 2.09
N VAL A 108 13.65 -2.60 1.13
CA VAL A 108 12.70 -1.54 1.38
C VAL A 108 11.65 -2.04 2.37
N SER A 109 11.34 -1.22 3.35
CA SER A 109 10.37 -1.52 4.38
C SER A 109 9.03 -0.86 4.08
N GLY A 110 7.95 -1.40 4.63
CA GLY A 110 6.64 -0.74 4.60
C GLY A 110 6.58 0.40 5.61
N GLY A 111 5.93 1.50 5.26
CA GLY A 111 5.56 2.57 6.20
C GLY A 111 6.68 3.49 6.69
N SER A 112 6.27 4.68 7.13
CA SER A 112 7.15 5.75 7.62
C SER A 112 7.43 5.69 9.13
N HIS A 113 6.76 4.82 9.89
CA HIS A 113 6.83 4.78 11.35
C HIS A 113 8.24 4.55 11.90
N TRP A 114 9.09 3.85 11.15
CA TRP A 114 10.49 3.60 11.53
C TRP A 114 11.50 4.21 10.55
N GLY A 115 11.10 5.25 9.82
CA GLY A 115 11.98 6.00 8.92
C GLY A 115 12.24 5.35 7.57
N GLY A 116 11.31 4.51 7.10
CA GLY A 116 11.31 3.96 5.75
C GLY A 116 10.29 4.63 4.84
N GLY A 117 10.19 4.14 3.60
CA GLY A 117 9.16 4.54 2.66
C GLY A 117 9.70 5.27 1.43
N MET A 118 8.76 5.70 0.58
CA MET A 118 9.07 6.30 -0.71
C MET A 118 8.93 7.82 -0.64
N LEU A 119 9.99 8.52 -1.04
CA LEU A 119 9.98 9.94 -1.34
C LEU A 119 9.69 10.07 -2.83
N ILE A 120 8.58 10.70 -3.18
CA ILE A 120 8.09 10.78 -4.55
C ILE A 120 7.28 12.06 -4.72
N GLY A 121 7.36 12.65 -5.92
CA GLY A 121 6.58 13.83 -6.28
C GLY A 121 5.12 13.47 -6.60
N ALA A 122 4.21 14.41 -6.42
CA ALA A 122 2.78 14.20 -6.68
C ALA A 122 2.50 13.74 -8.12
N ARG A 123 3.25 14.27 -9.10
CA ARG A 123 3.11 13.88 -10.50
C ARG A 123 3.49 12.41 -10.76
N ASP A 124 4.54 11.91 -10.11
CA ASP A 124 4.94 10.50 -10.26
C ASP A 124 4.00 9.56 -9.50
N GLN A 125 3.45 10.00 -8.35
CA GLN A 125 2.34 9.29 -7.70
C GLN A 125 1.10 9.22 -8.61
N ALA A 126 0.76 10.32 -9.29
CA ALA A 126 -0.36 10.37 -10.22
C ALA A 126 -0.13 9.44 -11.43
N ARG A 127 1.10 9.34 -11.94
CA ARG A 127 1.44 8.36 -12.99
C ARG A 127 1.22 6.92 -12.54
N LEU A 128 1.63 6.57 -11.32
CA LEU A 128 1.38 5.25 -10.75
C LEU A 128 -0.13 5.01 -10.58
N GLY A 129 -0.87 5.99 -10.07
CA GLY A 129 -2.33 5.94 -9.96
C GLY A 129 -2.99 5.75 -11.33
N LEU A 130 -2.55 6.48 -12.36
CA LEU A 130 -3.05 6.37 -13.72
C LEU A 130 -2.73 5.02 -14.35
N LEU A 131 -1.54 4.46 -14.13
CA LEU A 131 -1.22 3.10 -14.58
C LEU A 131 -2.22 2.08 -14.02
N VAL A 132 -2.52 2.18 -12.73
CA VAL A 132 -3.48 1.29 -12.06
C VAL A 132 -4.90 1.54 -12.59
N ALA A 133 -5.33 2.80 -12.70
CA ALA A 133 -6.64 3.18 -13.22
C ALA A 133 -6.87 2.69 -14.65
N ARG A 134 -5.82 2.62 -15.48
CA ARG A 134 -5.86 2.12 -16.86
C ARG A 134 -5.63 0.62 -16.97
N GLY A 135 -5.91 -0.15 -15.92
CA GLY A 135 -5.82 -1.61 -15.97
C GLY A 135 -4.39 -2.11 -16.20
N GLY A 136 -3.38 -1.34 -15.78
CA GLY A 136 -1.97 -1.69 -15.93
C GLY A 136 -1.37 -1.35 -17.30
N ARG A 137 -2.10 -0.63 -18.15
CA ARG A 137 -1.66 -0.21 -19.48
C ARG A 137 -1.13 1.23 -19.46
N TRP A 138 -0.03 1.48 -20.17
CA TRP A 138 0.55 2.79 -20.37
C TRP A 138 0.78 3.02 -21.87
N GLY A 139 0.00 3.92 -22.48
CA GLY A 139 -0.11 4.01 -23.94
C GLY A 139 -0.54 2.66 -24.53
N ASP A 140 0.26 2.13 -25.45
CA ASP A 140 0.03 0.82 -26.09
C ASP A 140 0.65 -0.36 -25.33
N ARG A 141 1.38 -0.11 -24.24
CA ARG A 141 2.13 -1.15 -23.52
C ARG A 141 1.41 -1.62 -22.26
N GLN A 142 1.22 -2.93 -22.14
CA GLN A 142 0.77 -3.56 -20.89
C GLN A 142 1.97 -3.71 -19.93
N ILE A 143 1.99 -2.95 -18.84
CA ILE A 143 3.07 -2.97 -17.84
C ILE A 143 2.74 -3.94 -16.71
N LEU A 144 1.51 -3.89 -16.20
CA LEU A 144 1.00 -4.80 -15.17
C LEU A 144 -0.12 -5.65 -15.79
N PRO A 145 -0.23 -6.96 -15.54
CA PRO A 145 -1.32 -7.76 -16.11
C PRO A 145 -2.70 -7.20 -15.74
N ALA A 146 -3.62 -7.09 -16.69
CA ALA A 146 -4.97 -6.57 -16.41
C ALA A 146 -5.73 -7.42 -15.37
N ALA A 147 -5.55 -8.74 -15.42
CA ALA A 147 -6.08 -9.66 -14.41
C ALA A 147 -5.56 -9.33 -13.00
N TRP A 148 -4.28 -8.95 -12.88
CA TRP A 148 -3.70 -8.55 -11.61
C TRP A 148 -4.35 -7.28 -11.05
N ILE A 149 -4.62 -6.27 -11.89
CA ILE A 149 -5.33 -5.06 -11.46
C ILE A 149 -6.76 -5.39 -11.00
N LYS A 150 -7.46 -6.28 -11.70
CA LYS A 150 -8.78 -6.75 -11.27
C LYS A 150 -8.72 -7.43 -9.91
N ASP A 151 -7.73 -8.30 -9.70
CA ASP A 151 -7.54 -8.99 -8.42
C ASP A 151 -7.15 -8.00 -7.30
N MET A 152 -6.40 -6.94 -7.62
CA MET A 152 -6.07 -5.88 -6.65
C MET A 152 -7.30 -5.19 -6.06
N PHE A 153 -8.39 -5.10 -6.83
CA PHE A 153 -9.64 -4.47 -6.41
C PHE A 153 -10.69 -5.46 -5.91
N THR A 154 -10.35 -6.74 -5.85
CA THR A 154 -11.23 -7.75 -5.27
C THR A 154 -11.14 -7.68 -3.75
N PRO A 155 -12.27 -7.59 -3.03
CA PRO A 155 -12.27 -7.55 -1.58
C PRO A 155 -11.60 -8.79 -0.97
N SER A 156 -10.79 -8.57 0.06
CA SER A 156 -10.16 -9.65 0.79
C SER A 156 -11.20 -10.44 1.61
N PRO A 157 -11.00 -11.75 1.82
CA PRO A 157 -11.95 -12.56 2.61
C PRO A 157 -12.16 -12.07 4.05
N THR A 158 -11.19 -11.34 4.60
CA THR A 158 -11.19 -10.89 6.00
C THR A 158 -11.52 -9.42 6.18
N ASN A 159 -11.53 -8.62 5.10
CA ASN A 159 -11.91 -7.21 5.13
C ASN A 159 -12.43 -6.78 3.75
N ALA A 160 -13.72 -6.52 3.66
CA ALA A 160 -14.38 -6.09 2.42
C ALA A 160 -13.88 -4.73 1.90
N SER A 161 -13.24 -3.93 2.75
CA SER A 161 -12.74 -2.60 2.44
C SER A 161 -11.27 -2.61 1.97
N TYR A 162 -10.68 -3.78 1.73
CA TYR A 162 -9.26 -3.93 1.40
C TYR A 162 -9.03 -5.03 0.36
N GLY A 163 -8.24 -4.73 -0.67
CA GLY A 163 -7.79 -5.69 -1.69
C GLY A 163 -6.30 -6.01 -1.57
N TYR A 164 -5.58 -6.12 -2.69
CA TYR A 164 -4.13 -6.32 -2.65
C TYR A 164 -3.39 -5.01 -2.37
N LEU A 165 -3.23 -4.68 -1.09
CA LEU A 165 -2.56 -3.46 -0.62
C LEU A 165 -3.25 -2.13 -1.04
N TRP A 166 -4.52 -2.20 -1.42
CA TRP A 166 -5.37 -1.04 -1.76
C TRP A 166 -6.62 -1.03 -0.89
N TRP A 167 -7.02 0.16 -0.46
CA TRP A 167 -8.31 0.38 0.20
C TRP A 167 -9.40 0.46 -0.85
N LEU A 168 -10.49 -0.26 -0.64
CA LEU A 168 -11.66 -0.25 -1.50
C LEU A 168 -12.73 0.61 -0.86
N ASN A 169 -13.49 1.39 -1.64
CA ASN A 169 -14.58 2.20 -1.11
C ASN A 169 -15.85 1.38 -0.80
N GLN A 170 -15.66 0.28 -0.08
CA GLN A 170 -16.65 -0.72 0.26
C GLN A 170 -16.56 -1.03 1.76
N GLY A 171 -17.54 -1.77 2.29
CA GLY A 171 -17.52 -2.20 3.69
C GLY A 171 -17.55 -1.04 4.70
N ALA A 172 -16.99 -1.29 5.88
CA ALA A 172 -17.13 -0.43 7.05
C ALA A 172 -16.35 0.89 6.95
N THR A 173 -15.36 1.01 6.07
CA THR A 173 -14.56 2.25 5.91
C THR A 173 -14.93 3.06 4.66
N ARG A 174 -16.07 2.75 4.04
CA ARG A 174 -16.57 3.47 2.88
C ARG A 174 -16.74 4.96 3.18
N ARG A 175 -16.37 5.78 2.20
CA ARG A 175 -16.58 7.23 2.13
C ARG A 175 -17.83 7.47 1.29
N PRO A 176 -18.94 7.94 1.89
CA PRO A 176 -20.20 8.14 1.17
C PRO A 176 -20.09 9.13 0.01
N SER A 177 -19.19 10.11 0.13
CA SER A 177 -18.97 11.16 -0.87
C SER A 177 -18.20 10.69 -2.12
N ALA A 178 -17.59 9.51 -2.11
CA ALA A 178 -16.93 8.93 -3.27
C ALA A 178 -17.75 7.75 -3.84
N PRO A 179 -17.69 7.47 -5.16
CA PRO A 179 -18.33 6.29 -5.74
C PRO A 179 -17.88 4.99 -5.10
N ALA A 180 -18.75 3.98 -5.06
CA ALA A 180 -18.45 2.69 -4.44
C ALA A 180 -17.33 1.91 -5.17
N THR A 181 -17.11 2.24 -6.45
CA THR A 181 -16.02 1.71 -7.30
C THR A 181 -14.68 2.37 -7.03
N SER A 182 -14.64 3.45 -6.24
CA SER A 182 -13.39 4.14 -5.89
C SER A 182 -12.45 3.25 -5.09
N VAL A 183 -11.15 3.47 -5.30
CA VAL A 183 -10.07 2.82 -4.57
C VAL A 183 -9.01 3.82 -4.13
N PHE A 184 -8.31 3.50 -3.06
CA PHE A 184 -7.35 4.41 -2.44
C PHE A 184 -6.04 3.71 -2.05
N ALA A 185 -4.93 4.39 -2.26
CA ALA A 185 -3.69 4.14 -1.53
C ALA A 185 -3.56 5.21 -0.46
N LEU A 186 -3.60 4.82 0.82
CA LEU A 186 -3.59 5.73 1.97
C LEU A 186 -2.25 5.63 2.70
N GLY A 187 -1.53 6.74 2.79
CA GLY A 187 -0.26 6.88 3.49
C GLY A 187 -0.34 7.84 4.68
N ALA A 188 0.65 7.77 5.57
CA ALA A 188 0.77 8.65 6.72
C ALA A 188 0.77 10.13 6.31
N GLY A 189 0.20 10.99 7.17
CA GLY A 189 0.06 12.43 6.88
C GLY A 189 -0.91 12.73 5.73
N SER A 190 -1.95 11.90 5.56
CA SER A 190 -2.95 12.05 4.49
C SER A 190 -2.34 12.17 3.09
N ASN A 191 -1.33 11.36 2.79
CA ASN A 191 -0.86 11.16 1.43
C ASN A 191 -1.79 10.14 0.76
N ILE A 192 -2.55 10.57 -0.24
CA ILE A 192 -3.64 9.78 -0.82
C ILE A 192 -3.46 9.73 -2.33
N ILE A 193 -3.49 8.52 -2.89
CA ILE A 193 -3.89 8.31 -4.30
C ILE A 193 -5.34 7.85 -4.25
N TRP A 194 -6.23 8.57 -4.91
CA TRP A 194 -7.63 8.20 -5.09
C TRP A 194 -7.86 7.97 -6.57
N ILE A 195 -8.40 6.80 -6.91
CA ILE A 195 -8.85 6.47 -8.26
C ILE A 195 -10.36 6.30 -8.21
N ASP A 196 -11.05 7.00 -9.10
CA ASP A 196 -12.48 6.85 -9.33
C ASP A 196 -12.71 6.47 -10.80
N PRO A 197 -12.96 5.18 -11.08
CA PRO A 197 -13.16 4.69 -12.43
C PRO A 197 -14.41 5.26 -13.11
N ASP A 198 -15.45 5.60 -12.35
CA ASP A 198 -16.74 6.02 -12.89
C ASP A 198 -16.64 7.39 -13.59
N HIS A 199 -15.66 8.20 -13.19
CA HIS A 199 -15.41 9.56 -13.69
C HIS A 199 -14.05 9.72 -14.37
N ASP A 200 -13.35 8.61 -14.68
CA ASP A 200 -11.99 8.59 -15.25
C ASP A 200 -10.99 9.50 -14.49
N LEU A 201 -11.05 9.44 -13.15
CA LEU A 201 -10.35 10.37 -12.28
C LEU A 201 -9.21 9.69 -11.51
N VAL A 202 -8.05 10.36 -11.49
CA VAL A 202 -6.93 10.05 -10.59
C VAL A 202 -6.56 11.32 -9.83
N THR A 203 -6.67 11.27 -8.51
CA THR A 203 -6.39 12.39 -7.62
C THR A 203 -5.24 12.04 -6.68
N VAL A 204 -4.31 12.99 -6.52
CA VAL A 204 -3.23 12.89 -5.52
C VAL A 204 -3.38 14.02 -4.51
N LEU A 205 -3.59 13.67 -3.24
CA LEU A 205 -3.62 14.60 -2.11
C LEU A 205 -2.40 14.35 -1.23
N ARG A 206 -1.82 15.41 -0.69
CA ARG A 206 -0.64 15.33 0.17
C ARG A 206 -0.79 16.30 1.33
N TRP A 207 -0.58 15.82 2.56
CA TRP A 207 -0.59 16.64 3.76
C TRP A 207 -1.88 17.45 4.00
N ILE A 208 -3.00 16.99 3.43
CA ILE A 208 -4.32 17.56 3.74
C ILE A 208 -4.71 17.18 5.17
N ASP A 209 -5.40 18.07 5.88
CA ASP A 209 -6.06 17.69 7.13
C ASP A 209 -6.97 16.49 6.88
N GLY A 210 -6.77 15.41 7.63
CA GLY A 210 -7.52 14.16 7.48
C GLY A 210 -9.03 14.36 7.62
N THR A 211 -9.46 15.33 8.44
CA THR A 211 -10.88 15.67 8.62
C THR A 211 -11.48 16.38 7.41
N ALA A 212 -10.65 17.06 6.60
CA ALA A 212 -11.07 17.79 5.41
C ALA A 212 -11.18 16.89 4.16
N VAL A 213 -10.69 15.64 4.20
CA VAL A 213 -10.71 14.73 3.04
C VAL A 213 -12.12 14.48 2.53
N GLY A 214 -13.10 14.29 3.42
CA GLY A 214 -14.50 14.06 3.04
C GLY A 214 -15.09 15.23 2.25
N GLY A 215 -14.92 16.45 2.77
CA GLY A 215 -15.40 17.66 2.09
C GLY A 215 -14.61 18.00 0.81
N PHE A 216 -13.34 17.63 0.72
CA PHE A 216 -12.59 17.72 -0.53
C PHE A 216 -13.21 16.82 -1.61
N ILE A 217 -13.49 15.55 -1.27
CA ILE A 217 -14.12 14.60 -2.19
C ILE A 217 -15.46 15.16 -2.69
N GLU A 218 -16.32 15.63 -1.79
CA GLU A 218 -17.64 16.21 -2.15
C GLU A 218 -17.51 17.35 -3.16
N ARG A 219 -16.59 18.29 -2.90
CA ARG A 219 -16.36 19.43 -3.80
C ARG A 219 -15.80 19.01 -5.15
N LEU A 220 -14.90 18.03 -5.18
CA LEU A 220 -14.35 17.53 -6.44
C LEU A 220 -15.42 16.82 -7.25
N MET A 221 -16.21 15.94 -6.62
CA MET A 221 -17.31 15.24 -7.31
C MET A 221 -18.34 16.21 -7.87
N ALA A 222 -18.68 17.27 -7.13
CA ALA A 222 -19.57 18.32 -7.61
C ALA A 222 -19.00 19.18 -8.76
N ALA A 223 -17.68 19.15 -8.97
CA ALA A 223 -17.02 19.90 -10.04
C ALA A 223 -16.80 19.07 -11.33
N VAL A 224 -16.84 17.73 -11.23
CA VAL A 224 -16.63 16.83 -12.38
C VAL A 224 -17.92 16.17 -12.89
N GLY A 225 -19.00 16.21 -12.11
CA GLY A 225 -20.35 15.81 -12.52
C GLY A 225 -21.19 16.98 -13.01
#